data_AF-A0A3N5YMI9-F1
#
_entry.id   AF-A0A3N5YMI9-F1
#
_cell.length_a   1.000
_cell.length_b   1.000
_cell.length_c   1.000
_cell.angle_alpha   90.00
_cell.angle_beta   90.00
_cell.angle_gamma   90.00
#
_symmetry.space_group_name_H-M   'P 1'
#
loop_
_entity.id
_entity.type
_entity.pdbx_description
1 polymer ?
#
loop_
_entity_poly.entity_id
_entity_poly.type
_entity_poly.pdbx_seq_one_letter_code
_entity_poly.pdbx_strand_id
1 'polypeptide(L)'
;MYPIDHVWIDRAEKGELFGVPVLFAPIEEVILSKSFVAHRERFDGADVLHILRARAEAIDWKRLLERFGGYWRVLFSHLMLFGFVYPGERSRIPDWVLHELGGRLEAERRTPPPTDRVCQGTILSRQQYLPDIERWGYHDARVFPRGHMSPEDTAVWTAAIDDDD
;
A
#
# COMPACT_ATOMS: atom_id res chain seq x y z
N MET A 1 4.32 7.77 4.02
CA MET A 1 4.16 6.72 5.05
C MET A 1 2.80 6.91 5.68
N TYR A 2 1.96 5.87 5.73
CA TYR A 2 0.66 5.96 6.39
C TYR A 2 0.89 6.18 7.89
N PRO A 3 0.29 7.20 8.53
CA PRO A 3 0.57 7.50 9.93
C PRO A 3 0.11 6.35 10.84
N ILE A 4 0.92 6.04 11.86
CA ILE A 4 0.49 5.15 12.94
C ILE A 4 -0.48 5.95 13.81
N ASP A 5 -1.74 5.52 13.83
CA ASP A 5 -2.81 6.11 14.63
C ASP A 5 -3.25 5.18 15.76
N HIS A 6 -4.17 5.66 16.62
CA HIS A 6 -4.66 4.90 17.78
C HIS A 6 -5.23 3.52 17.41
N VAL A 7 -5.70 3.34 16.17
CA VAL A 7 -6.25 2.08 15.67
C VAL A 7 -5.23 0.94 15.74
N TRP A 8 -3.93 1.21 15.58
CA TRP A 8 -2.88 0.21 15.70
C TRP A 8 -2.82 -0.42 17.10
N ILE A 9 -3.18 0.35 18.13
CA ILE A 9 -3.21 -0.10 19.52
C ILE A 9 -4.60 -0.67 19.85
N ASP A 10 -5.66 0.07 19.49
CA ASP A 10 -7.04 -0.26 19.86
C ASP A 10 -7.53 -1.59 19.27
N ARG A 11 -6.99 -1.98 18.11
CA ARG A 11 -7.34 -3.21 17.39
C ARG A 11 -6.24 -4.26 17.42
N ALA A 12 -5.19 -4.05 18.20
CA ALA A 12 -4.09 -5.00 18.29
C ALA A 12 -4.57 -6.35 18.81
N GLU A 13 -4.14 -7.43 18.16
CA GLU A 13 -4.40 -8.78 18.63
C GLU A 13 -3.39 -9.13 19.72
N LYS A 14 -3.87 -9.57 20.89
CA LYS A 14 -2.99 -10.12 21.93
C LYS A 14 -2.52 -11.50 21.50
N GLY A 15 -1.22 -11.75 21.65
CA GLY A 15 -0.70 -13.10 21.49
C GLY A 15 0.64 -13.26 22.20
N GLU A 16 1.35 -14.31 21.84
CA GLU A 16 2.62 -14.66 22.46
C GLU A 16 3.69 -14.85 21.37
N LEU A 17 4.87 -14.28 21.58
CA LEU A 17 6.03 -14.48 20.74
C LEU A 17 7.20 -14.93 21.62
N PHE A 18 7.71 -16.14 21.39
CA PHE A 18 8.79 -16.75 22.19
C PHE A 18 8.52 -16.73 23.72
N GLY A 19 7.28 -17.03 24.15
CA GLY A 19 6.92 -16.99 25.58
C GLY A 19 6.62 -15.60 26.12
N VAL A 20 6.73 -14.55 25.30
CA VAL A 20 6.50 -13.16 25.71
C VAL A 20 5.13 -12.70 25.21
N PRO A 21 4.22 -12.25 26.10
CA PRO A 21 2.97 -11.62 25.69
C PRO A 21 3.24 -10.34 24.89
N VAL A 22 2.67 -10.25 23.69
CA VAL A 22 2.83 -9.11 22.78
C VAL A 22 1.50 -8.67 22.18
N LEU A 23 1.49 -7.45 21.65
CA LEU A 23 0.42 -6.93 20.81
C LEU A 23 0.86 -7.02 19.35
N PHE A 24 0.14 -7.81 18.57
CA PHE A 24 0.31 -7.87 17.12
C PHE A 24 -0.49 -6.75 16.45
N ALA A 25 0.13 -6.09 15.48
CA ALA A 25 -0.54 -5.10 14.66
C ALA A 25 -1.76 -5.74 13.96
N PRO A 26 -2.88 -5.00 13.83
CA PRO A 26 -4.06 -5.51 13.14
C PRO A 26 -3.70 -5.93 11.71
N ILE A 27 -4.27 -7.04 11.24
CA ILE A 27 -3.91 -7.64 9.95
C ILE A 27 -4.09 -6.66 8.78
N GLU A 28 -5.10 -5.79 8.84
CA GLU A 28 -5.37 -4.77 7.82
C GLU A 28 -4.26 -3.74 7.75
N GLU A 29 -3.67 -3.37 8.89
CA GLU A 29 -2.57 -2.39 8.97
C GLU A 29 -1.26 -3.00 8.49
N VAL A 30 -1.05 -4.30 8.75
CA VAL A 30 0.08 -5.06 8.20
C VAL A 30 -0.03 -5.15 6.68
N ILE A 31 -1.22 -5.50 6.15
CA ILE A 31 -1.46 -5.53 4.70
C ILE A 31 -1.23 -4.15 4.09
N LEU A 32 -1.81 -3.10 4.69
CA LEU A 32 -1.69 -1.73 4.21
C LEU A 32 -0.21 -1.31 4.15
N SER A 33 0.52 -1.43 5.26
CA SER A 33 1.92 -1.00 5.35
C SER A 33 2.83 -1.76 4.38
N LYS A 34 2.67 -3.08 4.26
CA LYS A 34 3.48 -3.91 3.35
C LYS A 34 3.17 -3.67 1.88
N SER A 35 1.92 -3.34 1.54
CA SER A 35 1.51 -3.14 0.14
C SER A 35 2.18 -1.95 -0.55
N PHE A 36 2.75 -1.00 0.21
CA PHE A 36 3.47 0.15 -0.35
C PHE A 36 4.99 -0.08 -0.44
N VAL A 37 5.52 -1.23 0.00
CA VAL A 37 6.96 -1.52 -0.10
C VAL A 37 7.24 -2.18 -1.45
N ALA A 38 7.64 -1.37 -2.44
CA ALA A 38 8.00 -1.82 -3.78
C ALA A 38 9.27 -1.13 -4.29
N HIS A 39 10.33 -1.23 -3.50
CA HIS A 39 11.68 -0.83 -3.88
C HIS A 39 12.33 -1.86 -4.82
N ARG A 40 13.50 -1.53 -5.37
CA ARG A 40 14.21 -2.39 -6.32
C ARG A 40 14.74 -3.65 -5.63
N GLU A 41 15.28 -3.44 -4.44
CA GLU A 41 15.93 -4.41 -3.56
C GLU A 41 14.96 -5.02 -2.55
N ARG A 42 13.80 -4.41 -2.35
CA ARG A 42 12.79 -4.85 -1.39
C ARG A 42 11.37 -4.68 -1.90
N PHE A 43 10.70 -5.82 -2.05
CA PHE A 43 9.29 -5.89 -2.39
C PHE A 43 8.56 -6.82 -1.40
N ASP A 44 7.67 -6.25 -0.57
CA ASP A 44 6.94 -7.03 0.46
C ASP A 44 5.64 -7.65 -0.10
N GLY A 45 5.45 -7.68 -1.43
CA GLY A 45 4.21 -8.21 -2.02
C GLY A 45 3.94 -9.67 -1.66
N ALA A 46 4.96 -10.53 -1.59
CA ALA A 46 4.82 -11.92 -1.18
C ALA A 46 4.26 -12.04 0.24
N ASP A 47 4.66 -11.18 1.16
CA ASP A 47 4.14 -11.16 2.53
C ASP A 47 2.65 -10.84 2.56
N VAL A 48 2.20 -9.87 1.75
CA VAL A 48 0.78 -9.56 1.58
C VAL A 48 0.02 -10.80 1.08
N LEU A 49 0.53 -11.47 0.05
CA LEU A 49 -0.14 -12.66 -0.51
C LEU A 49 -0.19 -13.82 0.48
N HIS A 50 0.87 -14.02 1.28
CA HIS A 50 0.90 -15.03 2.33
C HIS A 50 -0.14 -14.76 3.41
N ILE A 51 -0.29 -13.50 3.83
CA ILE A 51 -1.32 -13.09 4.78
C ILE A 51 -2.72 -13.38 4.21
N LEU A 52 -2.98 -12.98 2.97
CA LEU A 52 -4.25 -13.26 2.29
C LEU A 52 -4.53 -14.77 2.23
N ARG A 53 -3.53 -15.56 1.83
CA ARG A 53 -3.65 -17.02 1.76
C ARG A 53 -3.97 -17.63 3.13
N ALA A 54 -3.38 -17.12 4.21
CA ALA A 54 -3.53 -17.70 5.54
C ALA A 54 -4.78 -17.22 6.28
N ARG A 55 -5.23 -15.97 6.04
CA ARG A 55 -6.14 -15.26 6.95
C ARG A 55 -7.19 -14.38 6.25
N ALA A 56 -7.43 -14.53 4.94
CA ALA A 56 -8.41 -13.72 4.21
C ALA A 56 -9.80 -13.64 4.86
N GLU A 57 -10.26 -14.72 5.51
CA GLU A 57 -11.56 -14.78 6.17
C GLU A 57 -11.61 -13.97 7.49
N ALA A 58 -10.45 -13.67 8.08
CA ALA A 58 -10.34 -12.89 9.31
C ALA A 58 -10.21 -11.38 9.05
N ILE A 59 -10.05 -10.97 7.78
CA ILE A 59 -9.88 -9.57 7.40
C ILE A 59 -11.23 -8.85 7.45
N ASP A 60 -11.27 -7.70 8.12
CA ASP A 60 -12.35 -6.73 7.92
C ASP A 60 -12.14 -6.00 6.59
N TRP A 61 -12.69 -6.59 5.52
CA TRP A 61 -12.53 -6.10 4.15
C TRP A 61 -13.10 -4.70 3.92
N LYS A 62 -14.17 -4.32 4.63
CA LYS A 62 -14.73 -2.97 4.53
C LYS A 62 -13.73 -1.95 5.07
N ARG A 63 -13.20 -2.20 6.27
CA ARG A 63 -12.17 -1.36 6.86
C ARG A 63 -10.90 -1.35 6.01
N LEU A 64 -10.46 -2.49 5.48
CA LEU A 64 -9.27 -2.53 4.61
C LEU A 64 -9.45 -1.61 3.39
N LEU A 65 -10.60 -1.68 2.72
CA LEU A 65 -10.92 -0.79 1.59
C LEU A 65 -10.95 0.69 2.00
N GLU A 66 -11.52 1.01 3.16
CA GLU A 66 -11.53 2.37 3.72
C GLU A 66 -10.11 2.88 4.01
N ARG A 67 -9.24 2.04 4.60
CA ARG A 67 -7.85 2.39 4.91
C ARG A 67 -7.01 2.63 3.67
N PHE A 68 -7.19 1.83 2.62
CA PHE A 68 -6.55 2.11 1.33
C PHE A 68 -7.09 3.39 0.68
N GLY A 69 -8.38 3.69 0.84
CA GLY A 69 -8.99 4.93 0.36
C GLY A 69 -8.67 5.23 -1.10
N GLY A 70 -8.04 6.37 -1.37
CA GLY A 70 -7.62 6.77 -2.72
C GLY A 70 -6.55 5.88 -3.36
N TYR A 71 -5.85 5.07 -2.57
CA TYR A 71 -4.81 4.14 -3.01
C TYR A 71 -5.33 2.72 -3.29
N TRP A 72 -6.65 2.56 -3.48
CA TRP A 72 -7.30 1.28 -3.75
C TRP A 72 -6.65 0.49 -4.92
N ARG A 73 -6.00 1.17 -5.88
CA ARG A 73 -5.24 0.55 -6.98
C ARG A 73 -4.10 -0.33 -6.49
N VAL A 74 -3.43 0.09 -5.41
CA VAL A 74 -2.33 -0.67 -4.81
C VAL A 74 -2.88 -1.97 -4.22
N LEU A 75 -3.96 -1.92 -3.43
CA LEU A 75 -4.64 -3.12 -2.95
C LEU A 75 -5.09 -4.02 -4.11
N PHE A 76 -5.77 -3.45 -5.11
CA PHE A 76 -6.28 -4.22 -6.24
C PHE A 76 -5.17 -4.95 -7.00
N SER A 77 -4.01 -4.33 -7.18
CA SER A 77 -2.84 -4.98 -7.80
C SER A 77 -2.38 -6.22 -7.04
N HIS A 78 -2.35 -6.17 -5.70
CA HIS A 78 -2.01 -7.31 -4.86
C HIS A 78 -3.08 -8.41 -4.93
N LEU A 79 -4.37 -8.05 -5.02
CA LEU A 79 -5.45 -9.04 -5.18
C LEU A 79 -5.41 -9.73 -6.55
N MET A 80 -5.04 -9.01 -7.61
CA MET A 80 -4.80 -9.63 -8.92
C MET A 80 -3.60 -10.56 -8.89
N LEU A 81 -2.50 -10.13 -8.27
CA LEU A 81 -1.32 -10.97 -8.10
C LEU A 81 -1.62 -12.20 -7.23
N PHE A 82 -2.43 -12.07 -6.18
CA PHE A 82 -2.91 -13.19 -5.36
C PHE A 82 -3.58 -14.26 -6.23
N GLY A 83 -4.51 -13.86 -7.09
CA GLY A 83 -5.21 -14.80 -7.96
C GLY A 83 -4.33 -15.46 -9.01
N PHE A 84 -3.24 -14.80 -9.42
CA PHE A 84 -2.22 -15.38 -10.29
C PHE A 84 -1.32 -16.38 -9.54
N VAL A 85 -0.83 -16.02 -8.35
CA VAL A 85 0.08 -16.86 -7.55
C VAL A 85 -0.64 -18.06 -6.94
N TYR A 86 -1.89 -17.90 -6.51
CA TYR A 86 -2.72 -18.94 -5.90
C TYR A 86 -4.05 -19.13 -6.63
N PRO A 87 -4.05 -19.67 -7.86
CA PRO A 87 -5.28 -19.80 -8.65
C PRO A 87 -6.32 -20.73 -8.02
N GLY A 88 -5.91 -21.68 -7.16
CA GLY A 88 -6.83 -22.54 -6.40
C GLY A 88 -7.42 -21.91 -5.14
N GLU A 89 -6.86 -20.79 -4.69
CA GLU A 89 -7.27 -20.10 -3.44
C GLU A 89 -8.06 -18.81 -3.72
N ARG A 90 -8.35 -18.51 -4.99
CA ARG A 90 -8.99 -17.24 -5.42
C ARG A 90 -10.28 -16.91 -4.67
N SER A 91 -11.08 -17.92 -4.34
CA SER A 91 -12.35 -17.78 -3.62
C SER A 91 -12.20 -17.36 -2.16
N ARG A 92 -10.98 -17.31 -1.62
CA ARG A 92 -10.70 -16.73 -0.30
C ARG A 92 -10.97 -15.23 -0.25
N ILE A 93 -10.77 -14.54 -1.37
CA ILE A 93 -11.09 -13.11 -1.48
C ILE A 93 -12.59 -13.00 -1.74
N PRO A 94 -13.35 -12.22 -0.94
CA PRO A 94 -14.77 -12.09 -1.17
C PRO A 94 -15.06 -11.48 -2.56
N ASP A 95 -15.95 -12.11 -3.32
CA ASP A 95 -16.30 -11.68 -4.69
C ASP A 95 -16.71 -10.20 -4.77
N TRP A 96 -17.42 -9.71 -3.76
CA TRP A 96 -17.87 -8.32 -3.71
C TRP A 96 -16.71 -7.32 -3.65
N VAL A 97 -15.56 -7.68 -3.07
CA VAL A 97 -14.37 -6.82 -3.00
C VAL A 97 -13.76 -6.64 -4.39
N LEU A 98 -13.63 -7.74 -5.14
CA LEU A 98 -13.12 -7.71 -6.51
C LEU A 98 -14.09 -6.98 -7.45
N HIS A 99 -15.39 -7.21 -7.28
CA HIS A 99 -16.43 -6.51 -8.02
C HIS A 99 -16.42 -5.00 -7.75
N GLU A 100 -16.31 -4.60 -6.48
CA GLU A 100 -16.20 -3.19 -6.07
C GLU A 100 -14.97 -2.51 -6.71
N LEU A 101 -13.78 -3.10 -6.57
CA LEU A 101 -12.55 -2.52 -7.11
C LEU A 101 -12.52 -2.52 -8.64
N GLY A 102 -13.03 -3.57 -9.28
CA GLY A 102 -13.22 -3.62 -10.72
C GLY A 102 -14.20 -2.57 -11.21
N GLY A 103 -15.30 -2.36 -10.48
CA GLY A 103 -16.29 -1.31 -10.74
C GLY A 103 -15.70 0.10 -10.63
N ARG A 104 -14.86 0.37 -9.61
CA ARG A 104 -14.13 1.64 -9.49
C ARG A 104 -13.22 1.89 -10.68
N LEU A 105 -12.47 0.88 -11.12
CA LEU A 105 -11.60 0.99 -12.30
C LEU A 105 -12.40 1.29 -13.56
N GLU A 106 -13.52 0.58 -13.78
CA GLU A 106 -14.37 0.79 -14.95
C GLU A 106 -15.02 2.19 -14.94
N ALA A 107 -15.50 2.64 -13.77
CA ALA A 107 -16.05 3.98 -13.63
C ALA A 107 -15.00 5.07 -13.92
N GLU A 108 -13.78 4.93 -13.42
CA GLU A 108 -12.69 5.90 -13.66
C GLU A 108 -12.33 5.96 -15.15
N ARG A 109 -12.29 4.82 -15.85
CA ARG A 109 -12.02 4.76 -17.31
C ARG A 109 -13.05 5.50 -18.17
N ARG A 110 -14.26 5.72 -17.64
CA ARG A 110 -15.32 6.48 -18.32
C ARG A 110 -15.20 7.98 -18.11
N THR A 111 -14.31 8.41 -17.22
CA THR A 111 -14.02 9.83 -16.96
C THR A 111 -12.67 10.22 -17.59
N PRO A 112 -12.49 11.47 -18.03
CA PRO A 112 -11.18 11.94 -18.45
C PRO A 112 -10.16 11.81 -17.32
N PRO A 113 -8.90 11.45 -17.62
CA PRO A 113 -7.86 11.40 -16.61
C PRO A 113 -7.59 12.80 -16.02
N PRO A 114 -7.15 12.89 -14.75
CA PRO A 114 -6.70 14.15 -14.19
C PRO A 114 -5.58 14.79 -15.02
N THR A 115 -5.59 16.11 -15.13
CA THR A 115 -4.56 16.87 -15.87
C THR A 115 -3.30 17.15 -15.05
N ASP A 116 -3.32 16.87 -13.74
CA ASP A 116 -2.16 17.12 -12.88
C ASP A 116 -1.04 16.12 -13.16
N ARG A 117 0.18 16.64 -13.27
CA ARG A 117 1.38 15.84 -13.52
C ARG A 117 1.96 15.38 -12.20
N VAL A 118 1.34 14.42 -11.55
CA VAL A 118 1.80 13.84 -10.29
C VAL A 118 2.40 12.44 -10.50
N CYS A 119 3.55 12.16 -9.88
CA CYS A 119 4.10 10.81 -9.82
C CYS A 119 3.80 10.21 -8.44
N GLN A 120 2.83 9.29 -8.38
CA GLN A 120 2.55 8.52 -7.16
C GLN A 120 3.54 7.39 -6.90
N GLY A 121 4.43 7.10 -7.86
CA GLY A 121 5.48 6.11 -7.70
C GLY A 121 6.40 6.41 -6.51
N THR A 122 6.59 7.68 -6.16
CA THR A 122 7.39 8.09 -5.00
C THR A 122 6.84 7.59 -3.66
N ILE A 123 5.56 7.20 -3.61
CA ILE A 123 4.95 6.56 -2.44
C ILE A 123 5.37 5.09 -2.31
N LEU A 124 5.63 4.42 -3.45
CA LEU A 124 6.01 3.00 -3.54
C LEU A 124 7.52 2.79 -3.43
N SER A 125 8.30 3.73 -3.96
CA SER A 125 9.76 3.72 -3.88
C SER A 125 10.30 5.13 -3.97
N ARG A 126 11.08 5.55 -2.97
CA ARG A 126 11.66 6.90 -2.91
C ARG A 126 12.73 7.16 -3.98
N GLN A 127 13.45 6.13 -4.42
CA GLN A 127 14.61 6.27 -5.32
C GLN A 127 14.23 6.01 -6.77
N GLN A 128 13.45 4.97 -7.04
CA GLN A 128 13.19 4.52 -8.42
C GLN A 128 12.42 5.54 -9.27
N TYR A 129 11.69 6.44 -8.62
CA TYR A 129 10.89 7.48 -9.28
C TYR A 129 11.49 8.88 -9.18
N LEU A 130 12.74 9.03 -8.71
CA LEU A 130 13.44 10.32 -8.75
C LEU A 130 13.58 10.88 -10.18
N PRO A 131 13.88 10.07 -11.23
CA PRO A 131 13.93 10.60 -12.60
C PRO A 131 12.59 11.23 -13.04
N ASP A 132 11.46 10.70 -12.59
CA ASP A 132 10.14 11.25 -12.88
C ASP A 132 10.00 12.68 -12.34
N ILE A 133 10.52 12.93 -11.15
CA ILE A 133 10.48 14.24 -10.50
C ILE A 133 11.52 15.18 -11.12
N GLU A 134 12.79 14.77 -11.13
CA GLU A 134 13.93 15.63 -11.48
C GLU A 134 14.05 15.91 -12.97
N ARG A 135 13.67 14.94 -13.82
CA ARG A 135 13.92 15.01 -15.27
C ARG A 135 12.64 15.12 -16.06
N TRP A 136 11.58 14.45 -15.64
CA TRP A 136 10.31 14.46 -16.37
C TRP A 136 9.31 15.51 -15.87
N GLY A 137 9.62 16.20 -14.77
CA GLY A 137 8.84 17.34 -14.28
C GLY A 137 7.49 16.94 -13.67
N TYR A 138 7.43 15.76 -13.05
CA TYR A 138 6.27 15.37 -12.24
C TYR A 138 6.38 15.94 -10.83
N HIS A 139 5.23 16.25 -10.23
CA HIS A 139 5.11 16.59 -8.83
C HIS A 139 5.26 15.32 -7.96
N ASP A 140 6.03 15.43 -6.89
CA ASP A 140 6.19 14.36 -5.91
C ASP A 140 4.91 14.19 -5.09
N ALA A 141 4.28 13.02 -5.16
CA ALA A 141 3.04 12.75 -4.45
C ALA A 141 3.16 12.76 -2.92
N ARG A 142 4.38 12.70 -2.38
CA ARG A 142 4.64 12.77 -0.93
C ARG A 142 4.54 14.18 -0.37
N VAL A 143 4.66 15.22 -1.21
CA VAL A 143 4.71 16.62 -0.79
C VAL A 143 3.31 17.23 -0.66
N PHE A 144 3.13 18.14 0.29
CA PHE A 144 1.90 18.94 0.44
C PHE A 144 1.55 19.67 -0.89
N PRO A 145 0.28 19.77 -1.32
CA PRO A 145 -0.96 19.44 -0.59
C PRO A 145 -1.42 17.98 -0.70
N ARG A 146 -0.69 17.12 -1.41
CA ARG A 146 -1.11 15.73 -1.66
C ARG A 146 -0.67 14.77 -0.56
N GLY A 147 0.58 14.89 -0.16
CA GLY A 147 1.12 14.16 0.96
C GLY A 147 1.35 15.05 2.18
N HIS A 148 2.14 14.54 3.12
CA HIS A 148 2.38 15.17 4.41
C HIS A 148 3.82 15.70 4.56
N MET A 149 4.68 15.52 3.55
CA MET A 149 6.07 15.96 3.59
C MET A 149 6.20 17.40 3.09
N SER A 150 7.16 18.13 3.66
CA SER A 150 7.69 19.37 3.08
C SER A 150 8.69 19.07 1.96
N PRO A 151 8.98 20.04 1.07
CA PRO A 151 10.08 19.92 0.11
C PRO A 151 11.45 19.67 0.78
N GLU A 152 11.67 20.22 1.98
CA GLU A 152 12.88 20.00 2.75
C GLU A 152 12.98 18.55 3.23
N ASP A 153 11.87 17.96 3.68
CA ASP A 153 11.83 16.55 4.08
C ASP A 153 12.20 15.64 2.89
N THR A 154 11.65 15.89 1.70
CA THR A 154 11.97 15.06 0.53
C THR A 154 13.42 15.21 0.10
N ALA A 155 14.03 16.40 0.24
CA ALA A 155 15.45 16.62 -0.04
C ALA A 155 16.34 15.81 0.92
N VAL A 156 16.05 15.82 2.23
CA VAL A 156 16.79 15.01 3.22
C VAL A 156 16.68 13.52 2.90
N TRP A 157 15.46 13.05 2.59
CA TRP A 157 15.22 11.65 2.23
C TRP A 157 15.89 11.23 0.93
N THR A 158 16.09 12.17 0.00
CA THR A 158 16.78 11.94 -1.27
C THR A 158 18.29 11.87 -1.06
N ALA A 159 18.86 12.78 -0.26
CA ALA A 159 20.28 12.77 0.08
C ALA A 159 20.70 11.49 0.82
N ALA A 160 19.84 10.96 1.68
CA ALA A 160 20.09 9.71 2.42
C ALA A 160 20.08 8.43 1.55
N ILE A 161 19.74 8.53 0.26
CA ILE A 161 19.80 7.38 -0.65
C ILE A 161 21.25 7.04 -0.99
N ASP A 162 22.10 8.06 -1.16
CA ASP A 162 23.51 7.86 -1.50
C ASP A 162 24.31 7.18 -0.36
N ASP A 163 23.77 7.17 0.86
CA ASP A 163 24.35 6.50 2.03
C ASP A 163 23.94 5.01 2.15
N ASP A 164 22.92 4.57 1.41
CA ASP A 164 22.36 3.21 1.46
C ASP A 164 22.89 2.28 0.35
N ASP A 165 23.67 2.80 -0.61
CA ASP A 165 24.35 2.07 -1.70
C ASP A 165 25.82 1.74 -1.36
#